data_AF-A0A1T5AF72-F1
#
_entry.id   AF-A0A1T5AF72-F1
#
_cell.length_a   1.000
_cell.length_b   1.000
_cell.length_c   1.000
_cell.angle_alpha   90.00
_cell.angle_beta   90.00
_cell.angle_gamma   90.00
#
_symmetry.space_group_name_H-M   'P 1'
#
loop_
_entity.id
_entity.type
_entity.pdbx_description
1 polymer ?
#
loop_
_entity_poly.entity_id
_entity_poly.type
_entity_poly.pdbx_seq_one_letter_code
_entity_poly.pdbx_strand_id
1 'polypeptide(L)'
;MMSANAARWAWQYGDMTIRIWPLLLLSLALTCGRSLAADTPHLSTARTPADAGLVDIRKVAPDIAEDMKYAAPDNFTGATVPGYFAPACLLRTGAVRALAQVESDLRPHGYRLRLWDCYRPARAVAAFVRWAGDLSDTRTRASHYPALRKDQLLGEYIAPVSGHSKGATVDLTLMRCEGVHCTPLDMGTDFDFFDPLAHTDDPRVTPLQHENRQRLLKAMAARGFVNYPQEWWHFSLPGAADGDTIYDVPVQ
;
A
#
# COMPACT_ATOMS: atom_id res chain seq x y z
N MET A 1 48.41 30.21 16.03
CA MET A 1 49.45 31.02 15.35
C MET A 1 50.65 30.13 15.12
N MET A 2 51.05 29.97 13.84
CA MET A 2 52.43 29.70 13.33
C MET A 2 53.16 28.48 13.93
N SER A 3 53.84 27.58 13.22
CA SER A 3 54.45 27.50 11.89
C SER A 3 54.91 26.02 11.80
N ALA A 4 54.63 25.26 10.73
CA ALA A 4 55.58 24.91 9.66
C ALA A 4 57.06 24.80 10.08
N ASN A 5 57.93 23.91 9.60
CA ASN A 5 57.97 22.77 8.66
C ASN A 5 59.49 22.52 8.46
N ALA A 6 59.84 21.51 7.66
CA ALA A 6 61.10 21.37 6.91
C ALA A 6 62.30 20.65 7.56
N ALA A 7 62.62 19.48 6.99
CA ALA A 7 63.93 19.11 6.44
C ALA A 7 63.82 17.68 5.87
N ARG A 8 64.49 17.25 4.81
CA ARG A 8 65.39 17.86 3.82
C ARG A 8 65.47 16.85 2.66
N TRP A 9 65.86 17.40 1.52
CA TRP A 9 66.02 16.80 0.20
C TRP A 9 67.21 15.84 0.11
N ALA A 10 67.11 14.83 -0.76
CA ALA A 10 68.25 14.25 -1.46
C ALA A 10 67.85 13.97 -2.91
N TRP A 11 68.53 14.65 -3.84
CA TRP A 11 68.47 14.43 -5.28
C TRP A 11 69.52 13.40 -5.67
N GLN A 12 69.16 12.47 -6.55
CA GLN A 12 70.11 11.82 -7.46
C GLN A 12 69.50 11.76 -8.85
N TYR A 13 70.24 12.34 -9.81
CA TYR A 13 69.95 12.34 -11.23
C TYR A 13 70.35 11.00 -11.85
N GLY A 14 69.54 10.50 -12.80
CA GLY A 14 69.88 9.33 -13.60
C GLY A 14 68.91 9.13 -14.76
N ASP A 15 69.37 9.55 -15.94
CA ASP A 15 69.00 9.17 -17.29
C ASP A 15 67.58 9.37 -17.86
N MET A 16 67.59 10.27 -18.84
CA MET A 16 66.55 10.63 -19.77
C MET A 16 66.43 9.55 -20.86
N THR A 17 65.35 8.77 -20.83
CA THR A 17 64.83 8.10 -22.03
C THR A 17 63.39 8.52 -22.25
N ILE A 18 63.19 9.25 -23.33
CA ILE A 18 61.89 9.72 -23.81
C ILE A 18 61.09 8.51 -24.26
N ARG A 19 60.06 8.14 -23.51
CA ARG A 19 58.99 7.23 -23.97
C ARG A 19 57.68 8.01 -24.01
N ILE A 20 57.27 8.30 -25.24
CA ILE A 20 55.98 8.88 -25.60
C ILE A 20 54.91 7.84 -25.23
N TRP A 21 54.04 8.16 -24.26
CA TRP A 21 52.85 7.37 -23.95
C TRP A 21 51.61 8.21 -24.30
N PRO A 22 50.65 7.65 -25.06
CA PRO A 22 49.52 8.40 -25.59
C PRO A 22 48.54 8.82 -24.49
N LEU A 23 47.94 9.99 -24.69
CA LEU A 23 46.81 10.54 -23.94
C LEU A 23 45.72 9.48 -23.74
N LEU A 24 45.50 9.09 -22.48
CA LEU A 24 44.30 8.33 -22.09
C LEU A 24 43.11 9.28 -22.20
N LEU A 25 42.32 9.05 -23.25
CA LEU A 25 41.01 9.66 -23.49
C LEU A 25 40.12 9.47 -22.25
N LEU A 26 39.66 10.59 -21.71
CA LEU A 26 38.63 10.65 -20.69
C LEU A 26 37.33 10.08 -21.29
N SER A 27 37.04 8.81 -21.05
CA SER A 27 35.77 8.20 -21.44
C SER A 27 34.67 8.80 -20.56
N LEU A 28 33.92 9.75 -21.12
CA LEU A 28 32.66 10.22 -20.56
C LEU A 28 31.72 9.01 -20.47
N ALA A 29 31.55 8.44 -19.28
CA ALA A 29 30.52 7.45 -19.04
C ALA A 29 29.18 8.18 -19.20
N LEU A 30 28.54 8.03 -20.37
CA LEU A 30 27.11 8.26 -20.50
C LEU A 30 26.42 7.23 -19.60
N THR A 31 26.15 7.61 -18.36
CA THR A 31 25.09 6.97 -17.60
C THR A 31 23.80 7.26 -18.34
N CYS A 32 23.38 6.29 -19.15
CA CYS A 32 22.05 6.25 -19.70
C CYS A 32 21.10 6.21 -18.49
N GLY A 33 20.59 7.39 -18.12
CA GLY A 33 19.53 7.51 -17.15
C GLY A 33 18.36 6.71 -17.67
N ARG A 34 18.18 5.48 -17.16
CA ARG A 34 16.89 4.82 -17.23
C ARG A 34 15.94 5.70 -16.42
N SER A 35 15.26 6.60 -17.09
CA SER A 35 14.00 7.11 -16.61
C SER A 35 13.15 5.88 -16.36
N LEU A 36 12.90 5.57 -15.08
CA LEU A 36 11.77 4.72 -14.71
C LEU A 36 10.54 5.54 -15.07
N ALA A 37 10.16 5.53 -16.35
CA ALA A 37 8.82 5.90 -16.73
C ALA A 37 7.92 4.95 -15.93
N ALA A 38 7.12 5.49 -15.02
CA ALA A 38 6.07 4.70 -14.38
C ALA A 38 5.16 4.24 -15.52
N ASP A 39 5.24 2.95 -15.86
CA ASP A 39 4.38 2.37 -16.90
C ASP A 39 2.93 2.68 -16.52
N THR A 40 2.22 3.33 -17.43
CA THR A 40 0.81 3.65 -17.23
C THR A 40 0.07 2.32 -17.07
N PRO A 41 -0.71 2.11 -15.99
CA PRO A 41 -1.34 0.84 -15.74
C PRO A 41 -2.23 0.44 -16.92
N HIS A 42 -2.15 -0.81 -17.32
CA HIS A 42 -2.92 -1.35 -18.44
C HIS A 42 -4.33 -1.72 -17.96
N LEU A 43 -5.36 -1.09 -18.52
CA LEU A 43 -6.75 -1.43 -18.20
C LEU A 43 -7.16 -2.72 -18.89
N SER A 44 -7.58 -3.71 -18.12
CA SER A 44 -8.07 -5.01 -18.61
C SER A 44 -9.35 -4.87 -19.45
N THR A 45 -9.51 -5.78 -20.41
CA THR A 45 -10.74 -5.93 -21.22
C THR A 45 -11.81 -6.81 -20.56
N ALA A 46 -11.53 -7.35 -19.36
CA ALA A 46 -12.48 -8.14 -18.58
C ALA A 46 -13.79 -7.37 -18.34
N ARG A 47 -14.92 -8.07 -18.42
CA ARG A 47 -16.26 -7.46 -18.27
C ARG A 47 -16.97 -7.92 -17.00
N THR A 48 -16.57 -9.06 -16.46
CA THR A 48 -17.12 -9.61 -15.21
C THR A 48 -16.01 -9.90 -14.21
N PRO A 49 -16.33 -10.02 -12.90
CA PRO A 49 -15.38 -10.50 -11.90
C PRO A 49 -14.73 -11.84 -12.28
N ALA A 50 -15.50 -12.75 -12.88
CA ALA A 50 -14.98 -14.04 -13.32
C ALA A 50 -13.94 -13.89 -14.44
N ASP A 51 -14.19 -13.04 -15.45
CA ASP A 51 -13.23 -12.76 -16.53
C ASP A 51 -11.94 -12.12 -15.99
N ALA A 52 -12.05 -11.33 -14.92
CA ALA A 52 -10.92 -10.71 -14.23
C ALA A 52 -10.15 -11.69 -13.31
N GLY A 53 -10.61 -12.94 -13.18
CA GLY A 53 -10.04 -13.93 -12.25
C GLY A 53 -10.26 -13.56 -10.78
N LEU A 54 -11.29 -12.76 -10.49
CA LEU A 54 -11.67 -12.35 -9.15
C LEU A 54 -12.62 -13.38 -8.53
N VAL A 55 -12.35 -13.69 -7.28
CA VAL A 55 -13.08 -14.68 -6.48
C VAL A 55 -13.46 -14.02 -5.17
N ASP A 56 -14.70 -14.23 -4.76
CA ASP A 56 -15.19 -13.84 -3.44
C ASP A 56 -14.48 -14.67 -2.34
N ILE A 57 -13.89 -13.98 -1.36
CA ILE A 57 -13.19 -14.60 -0.24
C ILE A 57 -14.09 -15.57 0.54
N ARG A 58 -15.40 -15.31 0.64
CA ARG A 58 -16.35 -16.17 1.37
C ARG A 58 -16.59 -17.51 0.70
N LYS A 59 -16.17 -17.69 -0.56
CA LYS A 59 -16.13 -19.03 -1.18
C LYS A 59 -15.06 -19.93 -0.56
N VAL A 60 -14.07 -19.36 0.12
CA VAL A 60 -12.95 -20.08 0.75
C VAL A 60 -12.95 -19.94 2.27
N ALA A 61 -13.37 -18.79 2.81
CA ALA A 61 -13.55 -18.53 4.24
C ALA A 61 -14.98 -17.99 4.50
N PRO A 62 -16.01 -18.85 4.56
CA PRO A 62 -17.42 -18.43 4.55
C PRO A 62 -17.85 -17.52 5.69
N ASP A 63 -17.20 -17.63 6.84
CA ASP A 63 -17.49 -16.88 8.05
C ASP A 63 -16.52 -15.71 8.29
N ILE A 64 -15.67 -15.36 7.32
CA ILE A 64 -14.77 -14.20 7.45
C ILE A 64 -15.58 -12.91 7.59
N ALA A 65 -15.17 -12.05 8.53
CA ALA A 65 -15.89 -10.83 8.80
C ALA A 65 -15.60 -9.78 7.73
N GLU A 66 -16.66 -9.15 7.24
CA GLU A 66 -16.60 -8.10 6.23
C GLU A 66 -17.43 -6.92 6.70
N ASP A 67 -16.91 -5.73 6.44
CA ASP A 67 -17.59 -4.46 6.59
C ASP A 67 -17.15 -3.59 5.40
N MET A 68 -17.66 -3.93 4.21
CA MET A 68 -17.21 -3.35 2.95
C MET A 68 -17.57 -1.86 2.86
N LYS A 69 -16.65 -1.00 3.29
CA LYS A 69 -16.91 0.42 3.57
C LYS A 69 -17.40 1.19 2.36
N TYR A 70 -16.87 0.86 1.19
CA TYR A 70 -17.21 1.55 -0.06
C TYR A 70 -18.53 1.09 -0.69
N ALA A 71 -19.13 0.01 -0.20
CA ALA A 71 -20.49 -0.40 -0.57
C ALA A 71 -21.58 0.36 0.22
N ALA A 72 -21.21 1.18 1.21
CA ALA A 72 -22.10 1.96 2.05
C ALA A 72 -21.64 3.43 2.17
N PRO A 73 -22.43 4.35 2.73
CA PRO A 73 -22.02 5.74 2.94
C PRO A 73 -20.98 5.95 4.06
N ASP A 74 -20.69 4.91 4.86
CA ASP A 74 -19.72 4.96 5.96
C ASP A 74 -18.27 4.84 5.44
N ASN A 75 -17.81 5.87 4.74
CA ASN A 75 -16.45 6.03 4.25
C ASN A 75 -16.13 7.51 4.03
N PHE A 76 -14.87 7.83 3.69
CA PHE A 76 -14.43 9.22 3.55
C PHE A 76 -15.18 10.04 2.48
N THR A 77 -15.84 9.42 1.51
CA THR A 77 -16.66 10.14 0.53
C THR A 77 -18.05 10.50 1.06
N GLY A 78 -18.52 9.83 2.12
CA GLY A 78 -19.86 9.98 2.66
C GLY A 78 -20.98 9.45 1.76
N ALA A 79 -20.66 8.61 0.77
CA ALA A 79 -21.59 8.02 -0.18
C ALA A 79 -21.14 6.61 -0.59
N THR A 80 -22.05 5.79 -1.11
CA THR A 80 -21.68 4.54 -1.79
C THR A 80 -20.82 4.86 -3.01
N VAL A 81 -19.68 4.19 -3.13
CA VAL A 81 -18.66 4.50 -4.13
C VAL A 81 -19.03 3.88 -5.48
N PRO A 82 -18.92 4.61 -6.61
CA PRO A 82 -19.18 4.07 -7.93
C PRO A 82 -18.41 2.77 -8.21
N GLY A 83 -19.14 1.72 -8.63
CA GLY A 83 -18.57 0.39 -8.90
C GLY A 83 -18.79 -0.63 -7.78
N TYR A 84 -19.17 -0.19 -6.58
CA TYR A 84 -19.59 -1.06 -5.48
C TYR A 84 -21.11 -1.18 -5.46
N PHE A 85 -21.63 -2.33 -5.91
CA PHE A 85 -23.06 -2.65 -5.90
C PHE A 85 -23.43 -3.73 -4.89
N ALA A 86 -22.44 -4.41 -4.32
CA ALA A 86 -22.60 -5.39 -3.25
C ALA A 86 -21.47 -5.25 -2.21
N PRO A 87 -21.75 -5.57 -0.93
CA PRO A 87 -20.71 -5.65 0.10
C PRO A 87 -19.99 -7.00 0.01
N ALA A 88 -19.10 -7.15 -0.97
CA ALA A 88 -18.31 -8.37 -1.17
C ALA A 88 -16.80 -8.08 -1.30
N CYS A 89 -15.97 -8.87 -0.62
CA CYS A 89 -14.53 -8.86 -0.82
C CYS A 89 -14.13 -9.77 -1.97
N LEU A 90 -13.89 -9.17 -3.14
CA LEU A 90 -13.37 -9.87 -4.31
C LEU A 90 -11.84 -9.74 -4.37
N LEU A 91 -11.13 -10.83 -4.67
CA LEU A 91 -9.67 -10.84 -4.83
C LEU A 91 -9.26 -11.83 -5.93
N ARG A 92 -8.07 -11.65 -6.49
CA ARG A 92 -7.43 -12.65 -7.36
C ARG A 92 -7.23 -13.95 -6.59
N THR A 93 -7.32 -15.09 -7.27
CA THR A 93 -7.30 -16.41 -6.60
C THR A 93 -6.09 -16.64 -5.70
N GLY A 94 -4.91 -16.13 -6.07
CA GLY A 94 -3.70 -16.20 -5.24
C GLY A 94 -3.87 -15.45 -3.91
N ALA A 95 -4.40 -14.23 -3.96
CA ALA A 95 -4.67 -13.41 -2.78
C ALA A 95 -5.80 -14.00 -1.91
N VAL A 96 -6.87 -14.53 -2.51
CA VAL A 96 -7.93 -15.24 -1.76
C VAL A 96 -7.35 -16.38 -0.93
N ARG A 97 -6.53 -17.24 -1.54
CA ARG A 97 -5.94 -18.38 -0.84
C ARG A 97 -5.00 -17.95 0.27
N ALA A 98 -4.13 -16.96 0.00
CA ALA A 98 -3.20 -16.45 1.00
C ALA A 98 -3.96 -15.80 2.18
N LEU A 99 -4.97 -14.97 1.92
CA LEU A 99 -5.76 -14.31 2.96
C LEU A 99 -6.54 -15.32 3.81
N ALA A 100 -7.14 -16.34 3.19
CA ALA A 100 -7.81 -17.42 3.90
C ALA A 100 -6.82 -18.22 4.79
N GLN A 101 -5.56 -18.35 4.38
CA GLN A 101 -4.52 -18.95 5.22
C GLN A 101 -4.13 -18.05 6.39
N VAL A 102 -4.03 -16.72 6.21
CA VAL A 102 -3.82 -15.78 7.32
C VAL A 102 -4.95 -15.92 8.35
N GLU A 103 -6.19 -15.90 7.89
CA GLU A 103 -7.38 -16.12 8.73
C GLU A 103 -7.30 -17.46 9.48
N SER A 104 -6.92 -18.54 8.79
CA SER A 104 -6.75 -19.86 9.40
C SER A 104 -5.66 -19.90 10.47
N ASP A 105 -4.54 -19.22 10.25
CA ASP A 105 -3.41 -19.20 11.19
C ASP A 105 -3.73 -18.40 12.45
N LEU A 106 -4.59 -17.38 12.34
CA LEU A 106 -4.97 -16.51 13.44
C LEU A 106 -5.97 -17.17 14.42
N ARG A 107 -6.84 -18.05 13.91
CA ARG A 107 -7.93 -18.66 14.70
C ARG A 107 -7.46 -19.41 15.94
N PRO A 108 -6.45 -20.29 15.89
CA PRO A 108 -5.94 -20.98 17.09
C PRO A 108 -5.45 -20.04 18.19
N HIS A 109 -5.13 -18.78 17.85
CA HIS A 109 -4.67 -17.76 18.77
C HIS A 109 -5.79 -16.82 19.25
N GLY A 110 -7.06 -17.13 18.93
CA GLY A 110 -8.21 -16.32 19.32
C GLY A 110 -8.34 -15.02 18.54
N TYR A 111 -7.74 -14.96 17.34
CA TYR A 111 -7.85 -13.80 16.46
C TYR A 111 -8.55 -14.14 15.14
N ARG A 112 -9.17 -13.13 14.53
CA ARG A 112 -9.81 -13.20 13.22
C ARG A 112 -9.62 -11.90 12.45
N LEU A 113 -9.78 -11.93 11.15
CA LEU A 113 -9.72 -10.75 10.28
C LEU A 113 -11.11 -10.12 10.11
N ARG A 114 -11.14 -8.79 10.00
CA ARG A 114 -12.28 -8.04 9.45
C ARG A 114 -11.80 -7.21 8.26
N LEU A 115 -12.45 -7.41 7.13
CA LEU A 115 -12.09 -6.79 5.86
C LEU A 115 -12.93 -5.53 5.62
N TRP A 116 -12.32 -4.47 5.10
CA TRP A 116 -12.98 -3.20 4.78
C TRP A 116 -13.01 -2.86 3.29
N ASP A 117 -11.94 -3.23 2.57
CA ASP A 117 -11.90 -3.17 1.12
C ASP A 117 -10.97 -4.25 0.54
N CYS A 118 -11.23 -4.68 -0.68
CA CYS A 118 -10.46 -5.70 -1.39
C CYS A 118 -10.22 -5.23 -2.83
N TYR A 119 -10.69 -5.94 -3.84
CA TYR A 119 -10.68 -5.40 -5.20
C TYR A 119 -11.51 -4.10 -5.29
N ARG A 120 -10.87 -3.05 -5.82
CA ARG A 120 -11.45 -1.72 -6.05
C ARG A 120 -11.49 -1.43 -7.54
N PRO A 121 -12.67 -1.32 -8.17
CA PRO A 121 -12.76 -0.99 -9.60
C PRO A 121 -12.05 0.31 -9.95
N ALA A 122 -11.42 0.41 -11.12
CA ALA A 122 -10.74 1.64 -11.53
C ALA A 122 -11.68 2.87 -11.54
N ARG A 123 -12.99 2.70 -11.81
CA ARG A 123 -14.00 3.77 -11.70
C ARG A 123 -14.19 4.30 -10.28
N ALA A 124 -13.96 3.47 -9.26
CA ALA A 124 -14.01 3.87 -7.85
C ALA A 124 -12.81 4.77 -7.52
N VAL A 125 -11.61 4.39 -7.98
CA VAL A 125 -10.40 5.24 -7.87
C VAL A 125 -10.62 6.60 -8.55
N ALA A 126 -11.18 6.59 -9.77
CA ALA A 126 -11.52 7.83 -10.47
C ALA A 126 -12.57 8.66 -9.70
N ALA A 127 -13.50 8.03 -8.98
CA ALA A 127 -14.45 8.72 -8.11
C ALA A 127 -13.76 9.35 -6.89
N PHE A 128 -12.79 8.68 -6.28
CA PHE A 128 -11.98 9.23 -5.19
C PHE A 128 -11.18 10.46 -5.63
N VAL A 129 -10.56 10.41 -6.81
CA VAL A 129 -9.86 11.58 -7.38
C VAL A 129 -10.82 12.75 -7.61
N ARG A 130 -12.01 12.51 -8.18
CA ARG A 130 -13.03 13.55 -8.36
C ARG A 130 -13.50 14.13 -7.03
N TRP A 131 -13.77 13.28 -6.04
CA TRP A 131 -14.16 13.71 -4.70
C TRP A 131 -13.08 14.57 -4.06
N ALA A 132 -11.81 14.18 -4.16
CA ALA A 132 -10.70 14.93 -3.58
C ALA A 132 -10.50 16.31 -4.27
N GLY A 133 -10.81 16.40 -5.57
CA GLY A 133 -10.81 17.66 -6.32
C GLY A 133 -11.99 18.59 -6.02
N ASP A 134 -13.10 18.08 -5.47
CA ASP A 134 -14.19 18.92 -4.98
C ASP A 134 -13.85 19.46 -3.58
N LEU A 135 -13.15 20.58 -3.54
CA LEU A 135 -12.71 21.21 -2.29
C LEU A 135 -13.86 21.70 -1.39
N SER A 136 -15.09 21.79 -1.92
CA SER A 136 -16.25 22.25 -1.16
C SER A 136 -16.86 21.16 -0.28
N ASP A 137 -16.75 19.90 -0.70
CA ASP A 137 -17.28 18.77 0.06
C ASP A 137 -16.35 18.41 1.24
N THR A 138 -16.67 18.90 2.42
CA THR A 138 -15.89 18.67 3.65
C THR A 138 -16.67 17.89 4.71
N ARG A 139 -17.77 17.23 4.33
CA ARG A 139 -18.73 16.63 5.27
C ARG A 139 -18.11 15.56 6.18
N THR A 140 -17.09 14.85 5.69
CA THR A 140 -16.39 13.76 6.37
C THR A 140 -15.07 14.17 7.01
N ARG A 141 -14.68 15.45 6.89
CA ARG A 141 -13.38 15.97 7.33
C ARG A 141 -13.07 15.65 8.79
N ALA A 142 -14.04 15.85 9.67
CA ALA A 142 -13.84 15.67 11.10
C ALA A 142 -13.42 14.24 11.46
N SER A 143 -13.91 13.25 10.71
CA SER A 143 -13.64 11.83 10.97
C SER A 143 -12.43 11.30 10.21
N HIS A 144 -12.20 11.76 8.97
CA HIS A 144 -11.22 11.13 8.09
C HIS A 144 -9.95 11.93 7.85
N TYR A 145 -9.98 13.26 7.97
CA TYR A 145 -8.81 14.09 7.67
C TYR A 145 -8.84 15.41 8.46
N PRO A 146 -8.98 15.36 9.81
CA PRO A 146 -9.21 16.56 10.61
C PRO A 146 -8.04 17.55 10.56
N ALA A 147 -6.81 17.02 10.49
CA ALA A 147 -5.57 17.79 10.49
C ALA A 147 -5.16 18.30 9.09
N LEU A 148 -5.78 17.78 8.02
CA LEU A 148 -5.40 18.10 6.65
C LEU A 148 -6.41 19.02 5.97
N ARG A 149 -5.91 19.79 5.02
CA ARG A 149 -6.75 20.42 4.00
C ARG A 149 -7.05 19.40 2.89
N LYS A 150 -8.21 19.53 2.26
CA LYS A 150 -8.66 18.57 1.26
C LYS A 150 -7.74 18.50 0.02
N ASP A 151 -7.11 19.60 -0.35
CA ASP A 151 -6.12 19.67 -1.44
C ASP A 151 -4.83 18.88 -1.16
N GLN A 152 -4.57 18.53 0.10
CA GLN A 152 -3.42 17.69 0.50
C GLN A 152 -3.70 16.19 0.39
N LEU A 153 -4.95 15.78 0.18
CA LEU A 153 -5.31 14.37 0.08
C LEU A 153 -4.86 13.76 -1.24
N LEU A 154 -4.89 14.54 -2.34
CA LEU A 154 -4.39 14.07 -3.63
C LEU A 154 -2.87 13.91 -3.60
N GLY A 155 -2.39 12.76 -4.08
CA GLY A 155 -0.98 12.41 -4.08
C GLY A 155 -0.67 11.40 -2.98
N GLU A 156 -0.52 11.87 -1.73
CA GLU A 156 -0.06 11.03 -0.62
C GLU A 156 -1.11 9.98 -0.20
N TYR A 157 -2.37 10.37 -0.06
CA TYR A 157 -3.44 9.49 0.44
C TYR A 157 -4.38 8.99 -0.67
N ILE A 158 -4.61 9.80 -1.69
CA ILE A 158 -5.46 9.47 -2.84
C ILE A 158 -4.62 9.52 -4.11
N ALA A 159 -4.28 8.33 -4.60
CA ALA A 159 -3.56 8.14 -5.84
C ALA A 159 -4.52 7.93 -7.03
N PRO A 160 -4.15 8.38 -8.25
CA PRO A 160 -4.94 8.14 -9.45
C PRO A 160 -4.90 6.68 -9.92
N VAL A 161 -4.03 5.87 -9.34
CA VAL A 161 -3.86 4.44 -9.60
C VAL A 161 -3.74 3.73 -8.26
N SER A 162 -4.50 2.64 -8.07
CA SER A 162 -4.52 1.88 -6.81
C SER A 162 -4.12 0.42 -7.01
N GLY A 163 -3.33 -0.12 -6.08
CA GLY A 163 -3.03 -1.56 -6.02
C GLY A 163 -4.30 -2.43 -5.89
N HIS A 164 -5.34 -1.90 -5.24
CA HIS A 164 -6.65 -2.57 -5.15
C HIS A 164 -7.26 -2.88 -6.51
N SER A 165 -7.03 -2.03 -7.51
CA SER A 165 -7.52 -2.27 -8.86
C SER A 165 -6.82 -3.42 -9.58
N LYS A 166 -5.71 -3.95 -9.04
CA LYS A 166 -5.06 -5.18 -9.49
C LYS A 166 -5.68 -6.45 -8.87
N GLY A 167 -6.59 -6.30 -7.89
CA GLY A 167 -7.26 -7.39 -7.19
C GLY A 167 -6.36 -8.19 -6.25
N ALA A 168 -5.21 -7.64 -5.85
CA ALA A 168 -4.22 -8.30 -5.00
C ALA A 168 -3.93 -7.52 -3.70
N THR A 169 -4.79 -6.58 -3.35
CA THR A 169 -4.63 -5.69 -2.20
C THR A 169 -5.88 -5.73 -1.34
N VAL A 170 -5.71 -5.61 -0.03
CA VAL A 170 -6.77 -5.68 0.97
C VAL A 170 -6.51 -4.67 2.08
N ASP A 171 -7.59 -4.03 2.51
CA ASP A 171 -7.65 -3.18 3.69
C ASP A 171 -8.40 -3.92 4.79
N LEU A 172 -7.76 -4.11 5.95
CA LEU A 172 -8.31 -4.94 7.02
C LEU A 172 -7.79 -4.57 8.41
N THR A 173 -8.44 -5.15 9.42
CA THR A 173 -7.97 -5.13 10.80
C THR A 173 -7.98 -6.53 11.42
N LEU A 174 -7.32 -6.64 12.57
CA LEU A 174 -7.35 -7.81 13.42
C LEU A 174 -8.44 -7.64 14.48
N MET A 175 -9.19 -8.70 14.73
CA MET A 175 -10.16 -8.80 15.81
C MET A 175 -9.69 -9.82 16.84
N ARG A 176 -9.98 -9.57 18.11
CA ARG A 176 -9.87 -10.56 19.18
C ARG A 176 -11.23 -11.18 19.45
N CYS A 177 -11.26 -12.50 19.57
CA CYS A 177 -12.49 -13.24 19.80
C CYS A 177 -12.51 -13.88 21.19
N GLU A 178 -13.63 -13.68 21.89
CA GLU A 178 -13.97 -14.32 23.14
C GLU A 178 -15.22 -15.17 22.89
N GLY A 179 -15.01 -16.47 22.68
CA GLY A 179 -16.05 -17.37 22.17
C GLY A 179 -16.49 -16.95 20.76
N VAL A 180 -17.78 -16.65 20.58
CA VAL A 180 -18.36 -16.22 19.30
C VAL A 180 -18.31 -14.71 19.08
N HIS A 181 -17.96 -13.93 20.10
CA HIS A 181 -17.91 -12.48 20.04
C HIS A 181 -16.52 -12.03 19.64
N CYS A 182 -16.40 -11.27 18.55
CA CYS A 182 -15.13 -10.74 18.07
C CYS A 182 -15.18 -9.21 18.02
N THR A 183 -14.15 -8.57 18.56
CA THR A 183 -14.02 -7.11 18.61
C THR A 183 -12.73 -6.69 17.90
N PRO A 184 -12.78 -5.71 16.98
CA PRO A 184 -11.57 -5.12 16.40
C PRO A 184 -10.59 -4.66 17.48
N LEU A 185 -9.31 -4.89 17.25
CA LEU A 185 -8.26 -4.34 18.11
C LEU A 185 -8.17 -2.82 17.91
N ASP A 186 -7.83 -2.11 18.98
CA ASP A 186 -7.49 -0.69 18.89
C ASP A 186 -6.14 -0.53 18.18
N MET A 187 -6.18 0.12 17.02
CA MET A 187 -5.03 0.39 16.17
C MET A 187 -4.63 1.86 16.23
N GLY A 188 -5.25 2.68 17.09
CA GLY A 188 -4.92 4.10 17.31
C GLY A 188 -5.57 5.07 16.33
N THR A 189 -5.98 4.61 15.15
CA THR A 189 -6.82 5.37 14.22
C THR A 189 -7.85 4.44 13.61
N ASP A 190 -8.95 5.00 13.10
CA ASP A 190 -9.89 4.26 12.27
C ASP A 190 -9.32 4.02 10.86
N PHE A 191 -10.04 3.20 10.08
CA PHE A 191 -9.82 3.01 8.65
C PHE A 191 -10.05 4.31 7.86
N ASP A 192 -9.29 4.52 6.78
CA ASP A 192 -9.31 5.75 5.98
C ASP A 192 -9.11 7.02 6.81
N PHE A 193 -8.31 6.93 7.89
CA PHE A 193 -7.87 8.09 8.65
C PHE A 193 -6.61 8.67 8.00
N PHE A 194 -6.78 9.68 7.14
CA PHE A 194 -5.71 10.37 6.44
C PHE A 194 -4.96 11.32 7.38
N ASP A 195 -3.96 10.78 8.07
CA ASP A 195 -3.01 11.49 8.92
C ASP A 195 -1.75 10.62 9.07
N PRO A 196 -0.57 11.20 9.28
CA PRO A 196 0.62 10.42 9.60
C PRO A 196 0.46 9.48 10.81
N LEU A 197 -0.49 9.73 11.71
CA LEU A 197 -0.82 8.84 12.83
C LEU A 197 -1.27 7.44 12.37
N ALA A 198 -1.79 7.34 11.14
CA ALA A 198 -2.15 6.07 10.51
C ALA A 198 -0.94 5.30 9.94
N HIS A 199 0.25 5.91 9.85
CA HIS A 199 1.46 5.22 9.42
C HIS A 199 1.78 4.08 10.39
N THR A 200 2.12 2.91 9.86
CA THR A 200 2.28 1.66 10.62
C THR A 200 3.17 1.81 11.85
N ASP A 201 4.31 2.48 11.70
CA ASP A 201 5.33 2.66 12.74
C ASP A 201 5.36 4.09 13.35
N ASP A 202 4.25 4.84 13.31
CA ASP A 202 4.21 6.19 13.90
C ASP A 202 4.49 6.15 15.43
N PRO A 203 5.47 6.91 15.94
CA PRO A 203 5.88 6.81 17.35
C PRO A 203 4.89 7.45 18.34
N ARG A 204 3.84 8.14 17.86
CA ARG A 204 2.84 8.80 18.70
C ARG A 204 1.73 7.87 19.17
N VAL A 205 1.57 6.70 18.57
CA VAL A 205 0.60 5.71 19.06
C VAL A 205 1.06 5.08 20.37
N THR A 206 0.12 4.55 21.15
CA THR A 206 0.46 3.88 22.40
C THR A 206 1.23 2.57 22.14
N PRO A 207 1.99 2.05 23.12
CA PRO A 207 2.68 0.78 22.99
C PRO A 207 1.75 -0.39 22.61
N LEU A 208 0.51 -0.41 23.14
CA LEU A 208 -0.47 -1.45 22.83
C LEU A 208 -0.99 -1.35 21.39
N GLN A 209 -1.27 -0.14 20.89
CA GLN A 209 -1.70 0.09 19.50
C GLN A 209 -0.59 -0.31 18.53
N HIS A 210 0.67 0.06 18.84
CA HIS A 210 1.82 -0.37 18.07
C HIS A 210 1.94 -1.90 18.07
N GLU A 211 1.82 -2.58 19.22
CA GLU A 211 1.84 -4.04 19.30
C GLU A 211 0.73 -4.68 18.44
N ASN A 212 -0.47 -4.12 18.44
CA ASN A 212 -1.58 -4.61 17.63
C ASN A 212 -1.30 -4.46 16.13
N ARG A 213 -0.74 -3.33 15.68
CA ARG A 213 -0.29 -3.12 14.29
C ARG A 213 0.80 -4.12 13.91
N GLN A 214 1.81 -4.33 14.77
CA GLN A 214 2.87 -5.31 14.52
C GLN A 214 2.34 -6.75 14.47
N ARG A 215 1.34 -7.08 15.27
CA ARG A 215 0.68 -8.40 15.23
C ARG A 215 0.01 -8.63 13.87
N LEU A 216 -0.72 -7.64 13.38
CA LEU A 216 -1.34 -7.70 12.05
C LEU A 216 -0.28 -7.79 10.95
N LEU A 217 0.73 -6.92 10.98
CA LEU A 217 1.84 -6.91 10.03
C LEU A 217 2.51 -8.28 9.93
N LYS A 218 2.85 -8.89 11.07
CA LYS A 218 3.48 -10.21 11.12
C LYS A 218 2.57 -11.30 10.56
N ALA A 219 1.29 -11.29 10.91
CA ALA A 219 0.33 -12.28 10.42
C ALA A 219 0.17 -12.22 8.90
N MET A 220 0.04 -11.02 8.36
CA MET A 220 -0.06 -10.78 6.92
C MET A 220 1.24 -11.19 6.20
N ALA A 221 2.40 -10.76 6.72
CA ALA A 221 3.70 -11.08 6.14
C ALA A 221 4.01 -12.58 6.10
N ALA A 222 3.52 -13.37 7.07
CA ALA A 222 3.69 -14.82 7.09
C ALA A 222 3.09 -15.53 5.86
N ARG A 223 2.14 -14.89 5.15
CA ARG A 223 1.55 -15.38 3.90
C ARG A 223 1.91 -14.52 2.68
N GLY A 224 2.97 -13.74 2.79
CA GLY A 224 3.57 -13.00 1.68
C GLY A 224 2.96 -11.64 1.38
N PHE A 225 2.00 -11.17 2.20
CA PHE A 225 1.49 -9.81 2.08
C PHE A 225 2.53 -8.79 2.54
N VAL A 226 2.56 -7.65 1.87
CA VAL A 226 3.45 -6.52 2.12
C VAL A 226 2.60 -5.34 2.54
N ASN A 227 2.89 -4.76 3.72
CA ASN A 227 2.22 -3.57 4.21
C ASN A 227 2.63 -2.33 3.41
N TYR A 228 1.71 -1.40 3.22
CA TYR A 228 2.04 -0.03 2.85
C TYR A 228 2.32 0.80 4.11
N PRO A 229 3.55 1.32 4.34
CA PRO A 229 3.92 1.91 5.62
C PRO A 229 3.10 3.13 6.06
N GLN A 230 2.42 3.81 5.14
CA GLN A 230 1.59 4.97 5.46
C GLN A 230 0.16 4.61 5.90
N GLU A 231 -0.24 3.35 5.75
CA GLU A 231 -1.58 2.88 6.10
C GLU A 231 -1.47 1.53 6.82
N TRP A 232 -1.65 1.52 8.14
CA TRP A 232 -1.48 0.31 8.94
C TRP A 232 -2.42 -0.85 8.53
N TRP A 233 -3.55 -0.55 7.89
CA TRP A 233 -4.56 -1.51 7.45
C TRP A 233 -4.30 -2.09 6.05
N HIS A 234 -3.39 -1.49 5.26
CA HIS A 234 -3.25 -1.74 3.83
C HIS A 234 -2.17 -2.77 3.51
N PHE A 235 -2.54 -3.82 2.78
CA PHE A 235 -1.66 -4.93 2.45
C PHE A 235 -1.82 -5.40 1.00
N SER A 236 -0.72 -5.54 0.28
CA SER A 236 -0.69 -6.09 -1.08
C SER A 236 0.03 -7.44 -1.12
N LEU A 237 -0.40 -8.35 -1.99
CA LEU A 237 0.31 -9.59 -2.31
C LEU A 237 0.90 -9.48 -3.73
N PRO A 238 2.15 -9.03 -3.91
CA PRO A 238 2.72 -8.75 -5.23
C PRO A 238 2.65 -9.96 -6.18
N GLY A 239 2.88 -11.16 -5.67
CA GLY A 239 2.87 -12.40 -6.47
C GLY A 239 1.49 -12.84 -6.98
N ALA A 240 0.40 -12.19 -6.56
CA ALA A 240 -0.95 -12.48 -7.04
C ALA A 240 -1.47 -11.48 -8.09
N ALA A 241 -0.75 -10.36 -8.30
CA ALA A 241 -1.08 -9.38 -9.33
C ALA A 241 -0.63 -9.86 -10.72
N ASP A 242 -1.28 -9.34 -11.76
CA ASP A 242 -0.93 -9.60 -13.17
C ASP A 242 -0.17 -8.41 -13.75
N GLY A 243 1.07 -8.26 -13.30
CA GLY A 243 1.92 -7.10 -13.62
C GLY A 243 1.25 -5.77 -13.23
N ASP A 244 1.13 -4.88 -14.21
CA ASP A 244 0.48 -3.57 -14.08
C ASP A 244 -0.96 -3.53 -14.59
N THR A 245 -1.57 -4.69 -14.79
CA THR A 245 -2.98 -4.78 -15.20
C THR A 245 -3.91 -4.37 -14.06
N ILE A 246 -4.78 -3.39 -14.33
CA ILE A 246 -5.89 -2.98 -13.46
C ILE A 246 -7.23 -3.38 -14.09
N TYR A 247 -8.25 -3.55 -13.26
CA TYR A 247 -9.59 -3.98 -13.68
C TYR A 247 -10.65 -2.91 -13.35
N ASP A 248 -11.69 -2.86 -14.17
CA ASP A 248 -12.86 -1.98 -13.96
C ASP A 248 -14.18 -2.75 -14.13
N VAL A 249 -14.23 -3.95 -13.56
CA VAL A 249 -15.47 -4.73 -13.41
C VAL A 249 -16.16 -4.35 -12.11
N PRO A 250 -17.51 -4.30 -12.05
CA PRO A 250 -18.23 -3.96 -10.82
C PRO A 250 -18.08 -5.04 -9.73
N VAL A 251 -18.18 -4.63 -8.47
CA VAL A 251 -18.39 -5.51 -7.32
C VAL A 251 -19.89 -5.72 -7.17
N GLN A 252 -20.38 -6.94 -7.42
CA GLN A 252 -21.81 -7.28 -7.50
C GLN A 252 -22.07 -8.74 -7.14
#